data_AF-A0A378BKH7-F1
#
_entry.id   AF-A0A378BKH7-F1
#
_cell.length_a   1.000
_cell.length_b   1.000
_cell.length_c   1.000
_cell.angle_alpha   90.00
_cell.angle_beta   90.00
_cell.angle_gamma   90.00
#
_symmetry.space_group_name_H-M   'P 1'
#
loop_
_entity.id
_entity.type
_entity.pdbx_description
1 polymer ?
#
loop_
_entity_poly.entity_id
_entity_poly.type
_entity_poly.pdbx_seq_one_letter_code
_entity_poly.pdbx_strand_id
1 'polypeptide(L)'
;MAALSGTLRAGSWLVLLTPPFADWPTRADEDSLRWSDTPDPIVTPNFVHRCCRQFIADPEVLLWRQSDRPRFPLAAPRPDWHPADGRPQAEQAAILEQLIRLPPGIAAVTAERGRGKSALAGMLLRQLGGEAIVTAPTRSAVEVLASFAGETLRFMAPDALLASKEKAAWLIVDEAAAIPAPLLRQLVSRFPRTLLTTTVQGYEGTGRGFLLKFCASLPHLQSFTLSAPIRWAAGCPLESAISQLLIFNDEAFRDAPMGEIALEAVNQSCWQTQPALPEAMYQLLSGAHYRTSPLDLRRMMDAPGQAFRCARTGGAVAGALWLVAEGGLSPELSRAVWAGFRRPRGNLVAQSLAAHGGSPLAATLRGLRVSRIAVHPTRQREGLGRKMIADIAADAAGYDYLSVSFGYTAELWRFWQRCGFTLVRLGTHREASSGCYTAMALYPLTAAGRQLAQREAQRLQRDEYWLRPWREESAPLPAVADAMLSDEDWLEAASFAFAHRPLAAALGCLNRLLMQADMPLPALRGRLQGKEEAALCAVLQLTGRKALQARWRREAADALRFLDAARADALRQQVAHLQFF
;
A
#
# COMPACT_ATOMS: atom_id res chain seq x y z
N MET A 1 -5.27 -7.00 18.65
CA MET A 1 -6.04 -6.14 19.58
C MET A 1 -7.30 -5.56 18.93
N ALA A 2 -7.23 -4.59 18.01
CA ALA A 2 -8.43 -3.96 17.43
C ALA A 2 -9.40 -4.90 16.70
N ALA A 3 -8.88 -5.91 16.00
CA ALA A 3 -9.72 -6.92 15.36
C ALA A 3 -10.54 -7.72 16.39
N LEU A 4 -9.90 -8.10 17.51
CA LEU A 4 -10.51 -8.86 18.60
C LEU A 4 -11.55 -8.03 19.36
N SER A 5 -11.29 -6.75 19.65
CA SER A 5 -12.28 -5.91 20.31
C SER A 5 -13.57 -5.79 19.49
N GLY A 6 -13.48 -5.70 18.17
CA GLY A 6 -14.64 -5.66 17.28
C GLY A 6 -15.44 -6.96 17.15
N THR A 7 -14.94 -8.09 17.69
CA THR A 7 -15.67 -9.38 17.72
C THR A 7 -16.37 -9.65 19.04
N LEU A 8 -16.13 -8.83 20.07
CA LEU A 8 -16.74 -9.01 21.38
C LEU A 8 -18.24 -8.64 21.36
N ARG A 9 -19.02 -9.33 22.20
CA ARG A 9 -20.45 -9.05 22.41
C ARG A 9 -20.63 -8.03 23.54
N ALA A 10 -21.76 -7.34 23.57
CA ALA A 10 -22.13 -6.51 24.73
C ALA A 10 -22.01 -7.31 26.04
N GLY A 11 -21.45 -6.69 27.08
CA GLY A 11 -21.16 -7.33 28.38
C GLY A 11 -19.84 -8.11 28.45
N SER A 12 -19.06 -8.19 27.37
CA SER A 12 -17.75 -8.86 27.37
C SER A 12 -16.65 -8.00 28.00
N TRP A 13 -15.61 -8.67 28.50
CA TRP A 13 -14.35 -8.05 28.92
C TRP A 13 -13.23 -8.40 27.94
N LEU A 14 -12.39 -7.42 27.60
CA LEU A 14 -11.09 -7.67 26.96
C LEU A 14 -10.00 -7.64 28.03
N VAL A 15 -9.47 -8.81 28.39
CA VAL A 15 -8.37 -8.91 29.36
C VAL A 15 -7.05 -8.83 28.62
N LEU A 16 -6.31 -7.74 28.81
CA LEU A 16 -4.97 -7.54 28.23
C LEU A 16 -3.89 -7.92 29.24
N LEU A 17 -3.11 -8.96 28.93
CA LEU A 17 -1.95 -9.34 29.73
C LEU A 17 -0.74 -8.49 29.31
N THR A 18 -0.08 -7.88 30.28
CA THR A 18 1.09 -7.01 30.04
C THR A 18 2.20 -7.34 31.04
N PRO A 19 3.48 -7.11 30.68
CA PRO A 19 4.55 -7.06 31.66
C PRO A 19 4.31 -5.99 32.74
N PRO A 20 5.06 -6.01 33.86
CA PRO A 20 5.04 -4.90 34.82
C PRO A 20 5.27 -3.56 34.11
N PHE A 21 4.47 -2.54 34.42
CA PHE A 21 4.52 -1.25 33.70
C PHE A 21 5.88 -0.57 33.76
N ALA A 22 6.65 -0.78 34.84
CA ALA A 22 8.01 -0.25 34.97
C ALA A 22 8.99 -0.90 33.98
N ASP A 23 8.84 -2.20 33.72
CA ASP A 23 9.75 -2.97 32.85
C ASP A 23 9.27 -3.04 31.40
N TRP A 24 7.96 -2.81 31.17
CA TRP A 24 7.36 -3.01 29.85
C TRP A 24 8.04 -2.19 28.74
N PRO A 25 8.40 -0.90 28.93
CA PRO A 25 9.05 -0.11 27.88
C PRO A 25 10.42 -0.65 27.42
N THR A 26 11.10 -1.44 28.26
CA THR A 26 12.43 -1.99 27.98
C THR A 26 12.38 -3.44 27.50
N ARG A 27 11.21 -4.06 27.44
CA ARG A 27 11.06 -5.43 26.91
C ARG A 27 10.92 -5.42 25.40
N ALA A 28 11.59 -6.36 24.75
CA ALA A 28 11.47 -6.57 23.32
C ALA A 28 10.06 -7.03 22.97
N ASP A 29 9.51 -6.49 21.87
CA ASP A 29 8.22 -6.90 21.32
C ASP A 29 8.42 -7.85 20.13
N GLU A 30 8.07 -9.12 20.29
CA GLU A 30 8.13 -10.12 19.23
C GLU A 30 7.28 -9.76 18.00
N ASP A 31 6.16 -9.03 18.18
CA ASP A 31 5.34 -8.57 17.06
C ASP A 31 6.08 -7.56 16.17
N SER A 32 7.14 -6.93 16.68
CA SER A 32 7.93 -5.93 15.94
C SER A 32 8.57 -6.48 14.67
N LEU A 33 8.93 -7.77 14.64
CA LEU A 33 9.50 -8.45 13.47
C LEU A 33 8.65 -8.34 12.20
N ARG A 34 7.35 -8.08 12.34
CA ARG A 34 6.42 -7.93 11.21
C ARG A 34 6.50 -6.56 10.53
N TRP A 35 7.07 -5.55 11.19
CA TRP A 35 6.98 -4.17 10.74
C TRP A 35 8.21 -3.30 10.98
N SER A 36 9.15 -3.69 11.85
CA SER A 36 10.38 -2.94 12.15
C SER A 36 11.44 -3.02 11.07
N ASP A 37 11.33 -4.00 10.17
CA ASP A 37 12.34 -4.36 9.16
C ASP A 37 13.72 -4.73 9.75
N THR A 38 13.76 -5.10 11.03
CA THR A 38 14.96 -5.62 11.73
C THR A 38 14.99 -7.16 11.73
N PRO A 39 16.18 -7.78 11.83
CA PRO A 39 16.30 -9.23 11.96
C PRO A 39 15.79 -9.73 13.32
N ASP A 40 16.01 -8.94 14.37
CA ASP A 40 15.66 -9.27 15.76
C ASP A 40 14.53 -8.36 16.29
N PRO A 41 13.74 -8.83 17.28
CA PRO A 41 12.74 -8.01 17.95
C PRO A 41 13.34 -6.75 18.57
N ILE A 42 12.61 -5.63 18.49
CA ILE A 42 13.00 -4.35 19.09
C ILE A 42 12.15 -4.02 20.32
N VAL A 43 12.68 -3.18 21.19
CA VAL A 43 11.89 -2.50 22.22
C VAL A 43 10.98 -1.45 21.56
N THR A 44 9.78 -1.24 22.11
CA THR A 44 8.80 -0.28 21.55
C THR A 44 8.34 0.73 22.60
N PRO A 45 9.28 1.52 23.15
CA PRO A 45 9.01 2.36 24.31
C PRO A 45 7.94 3.41 24.02
N ASN A 46 7.90 4.01 22.83
CA ASN A 46 6.93 5.08 22.55
C ASN A 46 5.50 4.52 22.56
N PHE A 47 5.27 3.40 21.88
CA PHE A 47 3.97 2.73 21.91
C PHE A 47 3.58 2.24 23.31
N VAL A 48 4.51 1.66 24.06
CA VAL A 48 4.25 1.18 25.43
C VAL A 48 3.94 2.33 26.39
N HIS A 49 4.68 3.44 26.33
CA HIS A 49 4.39 4.62 27.15
C HIS A 49 3.01 5.20 26.81
N ARG A 50 2.61 5.21 25.54
CA ARG A 50 1.24 5.58 25.14
C ARG A 50 0.21 4.67 25.79
N CYS A 51 0.36 3.35 25.69
CA CYS A 51 -0.52 2.38 26.35
C CYS A 51 -0.64 2.67 27.84
N CYS A 52 0.49 2.80 28.54
CA CYS A 52 0.51 3.03 29.98
C CYS A 52 -0.17 4.35 30.35
N ARG A 53 0.17 5.46 29.70
CA ARG A 53 -0.44 6.78 29.94
C ARG A 53 -1.95 6.73 29.74
N GLN A 54 -2.41 6.09 28.67
CA GLN A 54 -3.83 6.01 28.37
C GLN A 54 -4.58 5.11 29.36
N PHE A 55 -4.07 3.91 29.67
CA PHE A 55 -4.72 3.02 30.63
C PHE A 55 -4.75 3.60 32.04
N ILE A 56 -3.73 4.38 32.42
CA ILE A 56 -3.72 5.10 33.70
C ILE A 56 -4.73 6.26 33.69
N ALA A 57 -4.80 7.04 32.61
CA ALA A 57 -5.67 8.21 32.53
C ALA A 57 -7.16 7.86 32.36
N ASP A 58 -7.49 6.73 31.72
CA ASP A 58 -8.86 6.35 31.41
C ASP A 58 -9.59 5.77 32.63
N PRO A 59 -10.61 6.44 33.18
CA PRO A 59 -11.36 5.98 34.33
C PRO A 59 -12.30 4.80 34.01
N GLU A 60 -12.51 4.47 32.74
CA GLU A 60 -13.33 3.33 32.31
C GLU A 60 -12.50 2.03 32.16
N VAL A 61 -11.18 2.12 32.32
CA VAL A 61 -10.27 0.96 32.29
C VAL A 61 -10.06 0.41 33.69
N LEU A 62 -10.43 -0.86 33.88
CA LEU A 62 -10.04 -1.63 35.07
C LEU A 62 -8.54 -1.90 35.02
N LEU A 63 -7.80 -1.32 35.95
CA LEU A 63 -6.36 -1.49 36.06
C LEU A 63 -6.02 -2.36 37.26
N TRP A 64 -5.50 -3.56 37.01
CA TRP A 64 -5.04 -4.47 38.05
C TRP A 64 -3.56 -4.82 37.85
N ARG A 65 -2.71 -4.29 38.73
CA ARG A 65 -1.27 -4.59 38.77
C ARG A 65 -1.02 -5.58 39.90
N GLN A 66 -0.11 -6.54 39.70
CA GLN A 66 0.08 -7.71 40.58
C GLN A 66 0.25 -7.36 42.07
N SER A 67 0.88 -6.22 42.38
CA SER A 67 1.15 -5.77 43.75
C SER A 67 0.14 -4.74 44.30
N ASP A 68 -0.84 -4.33 43.49
CA ASP A 68 -1.78 -3.26 43.83
C ASP A 68 -3.21 -3.80 43.97
N ARG A 69 -4.06 -3.03 44.67
CA ARG A 69 -5.51 -3.25 44.62
C ARG A 69 -6.03 -2.88 43.22
N PRO A 70 -6.97 -3.66 42.66
CA PRO A 70 -7.57 -3.34 41.38
C PRO A 70 -8.30 -2.00 41.44
N ARG A 71 -8.01 -1.12 40.47
CA ARG A 71 -8.78 0.10 40.26
C ARG A 71 -9.96 -0.24 39.34
N PHE A 72 -11.15 -0.29 39.91
CA PHE A 72 -12.39 -0.49 39.15
C PHE A 72 -12.80 0.80 38.43
N PRO A 73 -13.48 0.67 37.28
CA PRO A 73 -13.98 1.83 36.57
C PRO A 73 -15.06 2.56 37.38
N LEU A 74 -15.21 3.86 37.15
CA LEU A 74 -16.28 4.64 37.77
C LEU A 74 -17.63 4.15 37.22
N ALA A 75 -18.54 3.75 38.12
CA ALA A 75 -19.88 3.32 37.73
C ALA A 75 -20.71 4.53 37.30
N ALA A 76 -20.67 4.87 36.01
CA ALA A 76 -21.62 5.78 35.41
C ALA A 76 -22.88 4.99 34.97
N PRO A 77 -24.09 5.35 35.43
CA PRO A 77 -25.31 4.73 34.92
C PRO A 77 -25.43 5.03 33.43
N ARG A 78 -25.66 3.98 32.63
CA ARG A 78 -25.84 4.06 31.17
C ARG A 78 -27.26 3.60 30.82
N PRO A 79 -27.86 4.12 29.74
CA PRO A 79 -29.16 3.66 29.28
C PRO A 79 -29.16 2.16 28.98
N ASP A 80 -30.32 1.51 29.18
CA ASP A 80 -30.49 0.11 28.81
C ASP A 80 -30.30 -0.10 27.31
N TRP A 81 -29.42 -1.04 26.97
CA TRP A 81 -29.14 -1.40 25.59
C TRP A 81 -29.78 -2.74 25.23
N HIS A 82 -30.35 -2.80 24.03
CA HIS A 82 -31.00 -3.99 23.51
C HIS A 82 -30.33 -4.45 22.22
N PRO A 83 -30.12 -5.76 22.02
CA PRO A 83 -29.60 -6.30 20.76
C PRO A 83 -30.52 -5.99 19.58
N ALA A 84 -29.94 -5.87 18.39
CA ALA A 84 -30.73 -5.78 17.16
C ALA A 84 -31.53 -7.06 16.93
N ASP A 85 -32.81 -6.89 16.62
CA ASP A 85 -33.81 -7.95 16.38
C ASP A 85 -33.84 -8.45 14.92
N GLY A 86 -32.91 -7.97 14.09
CA GLY A 86 -32.83 -8.26 12.66
C GLY A 86 -33.60 -7.28 11.77
N ARG A 87 -34.36 -6.33 12.34
CA ARG A 87 -34.99 -5.23 11.61
C ARG A 87 -34.00 -4.06 11.43
N PRO A 88 -34.21 -3.20 10.40
CA PRO A 88 -33.38 -2.01 10.26
C PRO A 88 -33.53 -1.11 11.48
N GLN A 89 -32.40 -0.68 12.04
CA GLN A 89 -32.35 0.40 13.02
C GLN A 89 -32.80 1.72 12.39
N ALA A 90 -33.14 2.74 13.20
CA ALA A 90 -33.70 4.00 12.70
C ALA A 90 -32.86 4.65 11.57
N GLU A 91 -31.54 4.76 11.75
CA GLU A 91 -30.64 5.29 10.70
C GLU A 91 -30.64 4.41 9.44
N GLN A 92 -30.66 3.08 9.60
CA GLN A 92 -30.69 2.16 8.47
C GLN A 92 -32.02 2.26 7.70
N ALA A 93 -33.14 2.36 8.41
CA ALA A 93 -34.47 2.52 7.81
C ALA A 93 -34.56 3.81 6.99
N ALA A 94 -34.10 4.94 7.55
CA ALA A 94 -34.08 6.22 6.85
C ALA A 94 -33.22 6.21 5.57
N ILE A 95 -32.06 5.54 5.61
CA ILE A 95 -31.21 5.39 4.42
C ILE A 95 -31.86 4.45 3.40
N LEU A 96 -32.44 3.32 3.84
CA LEU A 96 -33.13 2.37 2.95
C LEU A 96 -34.27 3.03 2.18
N GLU A 97 -35.10 3.84 2.84
CA GLU A 97 -36.19 4.58 2.20
C GLU A 97 -35.70 5.49 1.07
N GLN A 98 -34.55 6.14 1.25
CA GLN A 98 -33.93 6.98 0.23
C GLN A 98 -33.30 6.15 -0.90
N LEU A 99 -32.64 5.03 -0.56
CA LEU A 99 -32.00 4.16 -1.55
C LEU A 99 -33.03 3.49 -2.48
N ILE A 100 -34.18 3.03 -1.98
CA ILE A 100 -35.24 2.45 -2.82
C ILE A 100 -35.74 3.45 -3.88
N ARG A 101 -35.79 4.74 -3.52
CA ARG A 101 -36.28 5.83 -4.39
C ARG A 101 -35.16 6.48 -5.20
N LEU A 102 -33.94 5.94 -5.15
CA LEU A 102 -32.79 6.54 -5.81
C LEU A 102 -32.99 6.54 -7.34
N PRO A 103 -32.91 7.71 -8.01
CA PRO A 103 -32.83 7.76 -9.46
C PRO A 103 -31.52 7.10 -9.95
N PRO A 104 -31.34 6.86 -11.27
CA PRO A 104 -30.05 6.44 -11.79
C PRO A 104 -28.92 7.33 -11.26
N GLY A 105 -27.93 6.73 -10.60
CA GLY A 105 -26.97 7.47 -9.79
C GLY A 105 -26.19 6.57 -8.84
N ILE A 106 -25.35 7.22 -8.02
CA ILE A 106 -24.42 6.54 -7.13
C ILE A 106 -24.73 6.98 -5.71
N ALA A 107 -24.86 6.01 -4.81
CA ALA A 107 -24.95 6.22 -3.37
C ALA A 107 -23.72 5.64 -2.68
N ALA A 108 -23.16 6.34 -1.70
CA ALA A 108 -22.12 5.83 -0.83
C ALA A 108 -22.58 5.83 0.62
N VAL A 109 -22.54 4.67 1.28
CA VAL A 109 -22.79 4.51 2.71
C VAL A 109 -21.46 4.27 3.41
N THR A 110 -21.09 5.20 4.29
CA THR A 110 -19.86 5.11 5.07
C THR A 110 -20.15 4.93 6.54
N ALA A 111 -19.33 4.15 7.22
CA ALA A 111 -19.49 3.92 8.65
C ALA A 111 -18.25 3.26 9.24
N GLU A 112 -18.09 3.34 10.55
CA GLU A 112 -17.16 2.51 11.30
C GLU A 112 -17.56 1.03 11.28
N ARG A 113 -16.66 0.16 11.75
CA ARG A 113 -16.94 -1.27 11.89
C ARG A 113 -18.05 -1.49 12.93
N GLY A 114 -18.97 -2.41 12.67
CA GLY A 114 -20.07 -2.75 13.60
C GLY A 114 -21.29 -1.81 13.57
N ARG A 115 -21.33 -0.85 12.63
CA ARG A 115 -22.46 0.07 12.39
C ARG A 115 -23.52 -0.46 11.41
N GLY A 116 -23.36 -1.67 10.87
CA GLY A 116 -24.40 -2.34 10.08
C GLY A 116 -24.45 -2.03 8.57
N LYS A 117 -23.33 -1.62 7.95
CA LYS A 117 -23.26 -1.36 6.50
C LYS A 117 -23.67 -2.57 5.64
N SER A 118 -23.02 -3.73 5.84
CA SER A 118 -23.32 -4.95 5.09
C SER A 118 -24.75 -5.45 5.37
N ALA A 119 -25.25 -5.24 6.60
CA ALA A 119 -26.64 -5.53 6.95
C ALA A 119 -27.62 -4.64 6.17
N LEU A 120 -27.37 -3.33 6.10
CA LEU A 120 -28.14 -2.39 5.29
C LEU A 120 -28.13 -2.77 3.80
N ALA A 121 -26.96 -3.12 3.25
CA ALA A 121 -26.85 -3.57 1.87
C ALA A 121 -27.64 -4.87 1.60
N GLY A 122 -27.64 -5.80 2.55
CA GLY A 122 -28.44 -7.03 2.47
C GLY A 122 -29.95 -6.75 2.56
N MET A 123 -30.37 -5.85 3.45
CA MET A 123 -31.76 -5.41 3.57
C MET A 123 -32.24 -4.73 2.28
N LEU A 124 -31.41 -3.90 1.65
CA LEU A 124 -31.70 -3.30 0.34
C LEU A 124 -31.87 -4.40 -0.72
N LEU A 125 -30.91 -5.34 -0.80
CA LEU A 125 -30.95 -6.44 -1.77
C LEU A 125 -32.25 -7.24 -1.65
N ARG A 126 -32.70 -7.53 -0.43
CA ARG A 126 -33.97 -8.23 -0.17
C ARG A 126 -35.18 -7.45 -0.68
N GLN A 127 -35.19 -6.12 -0.54
CA GLN A 127 -36.28 -5.26 -1.04
C GLN A 127 -36.27 -5.11 -2.57
N LEU A 128 -35.11 -5.23 -3.21
CA LEU A 128 -34.94 -5.14 -4.67
C LEU A 128 -35.34 -6.42 -5.42
N GLY A 129 -35.71 -7.51 -4.74
CA GLY A 129 -36.30 -8.70 -5.38
C GLY A 129 -35.41 -9.40 -6.41
N GLY A 130 -34.08 -9.30 -6.29
CA GLY A 130 -33.13 -9.99 -7.19
C GLY A 130 -32.65 -9.17 -8.41
N GLU A 131 -33.04 -7.90 -8.53
CA GLU A 131 -32.60 -7.01 -9.62
C GLU A 131 -31.16 -6.44 -9.44
N ALA A 132 -30.40 -6.96 -8.48
CA ALA A 132 -29.09 -6.44 -8.11
C ALA A 132 -27.99 -7.49 -8.23
N ILE A 133 -26.79 -7.04 -8.61
CA ILE A 133 -25.56 -7.83 -8.52
C ILE A 133 -24.73 -7.30 -7.36
N VAL A 134 -24.17 -8.21 -6.56
CA VAL A 134 -23.26 -7.89 -5.47
C VAL A 134 -21.83 -8.20 -5.87
N THR A 135 -20.91 -7.28 -5.55
CA THR A 135 -19.46 -7.50 -5.68
C THR A 135 -18.73 -7.00 -4.44
N ALA A 136 -17.59 -7.60 -4.14
CA ALA A 136 -16.75 -7.28 -2.98
C ALA A 136 -15.32 -7.81 -3.23
N PRO A 137 -14.31 -7.35 -2.47
CA PRO A 137 -12.92 -7.83 -2.62
C PRO A 137 -12.78 -9.35 -2.48
N THR A 138 -13.55 -9.96 -1.56
CA THR A 138 -13.58 -11.41 -1.34
C THR A 138 -15.01 -11.90 -1.14
N ARG A 139 -15.25 -13.19 -1.38
CA ARG A 139 -16.55 -13.80 -1.12
C ARG A 139 -16.91 -13.86 0.38
N SER A 140 -15.91 -13.98 1.25
CA SER A 140 -16.14 -13.96 2.71
C SER A 140 -16.64 -12.60 3.22
N ALA A 141 -16.30 -11.51 2.54
CA ALA A 141 -16.74 -10.17 2.94
C ALA A 141 -18.28 -10.02 2.89
N VAL A 142 -18.96 -10.78 2.02
CA VAL A 142 -20.41 -10.68 1.84
C VAL A 142 -21.22 -11.64 2.71
N GLU A 143 -20.62 -12.37 3.64
CA GLU A 143 -21.34 -13.32 4.51
C GLU A 143 -22.42 -12.62 5.35
N VAL A 144 -22.10 -11.47 5.94
CA VAL A 144 -23.08 -10.67 6.70
C VAL A 144 -24.15 -10.13 5.75
N LEU A 145 -23.77 -9.64 4.58
CA LEU A 145 -24.74 -9.17 3.59
C LEU A 145 -25.71 -10.29 3.19
N ALA A 146 -25.19 -11.49 2.93
CA ALA A 146 -25.96 -12.67 2.56
C ALA A 146 -27.00 -13.04 3.62
N SER A 147 -26.64 -13.00 4.91
CA SER A 147 -27.58 -13.35 5.99
C SER A 147 -28.79 -12.41 6.07
N PHE A 148 -28.63 -11.15 5.65
CA PHE A 148 -29.73 -10.17 5.61
C PHE A 148 -30.49 -10.16 4.28
N ALA A 149 -29.87 -10.63 3.20
CA ALA A 149 -30.46 -10.70 1.86
C ALA A 149 -31.39 -11.92 1.64
N GLY A 150 -31.16 -13.02 2.36
CA GLY A 150 -31.85 -14.29 2.12
C GLY A 150 -31.32 -15.02 0.87
N GLU A 151 -32.20 -15.72 0.13
CA GLU A 151 -31.81 -16.55 -1.03
C GLU A 151 -31.46 -15.76 -2.31
N THR A 152 -31.54 -14.43 -2.27
CA THR A 152 -31.48 -13.55 -3.46
C THR A 152 -30.05 -13.10 -3.84
N LEU A 153 -29.01 -13.67 -3.23
CA LEU A 153 -27.64 -13.20 -3.43
C LEU A 153 -27.02 -13.65 -4.76
N ARG A 154 -26.91 -12.70 -5.70
CA ARG A 154 -26.12 -12.85 -6.92
C ARG A 154 -24.73 -12.21 -6.79
N PHE A 155 -23.74 -12.98 -6.33
CA PHE A 155 -22.36 -12.50 -6.14
C PHE A 155 -21.47 -12.75 -7.36
N MET A 156 -20.68 -11.75 -7.75
CA MET A 156 -19.56 -11.90 -8.69
C MET A 156 -18.33 -11.13 -8.21
N ALA A 157 -17.14 -11.72 -8.36
CA ALA A 157 -15.89 -11.02 -8.08
C ALA A 157 -15.70 -9.82 -9.03
N PRO A 158 -15.03 -8.73 -8.61
CA PRO A 158 -14.95 -7.49 -9.39
C PRO A 158 -14.40 -7.68 -10.81
N ASP A 159 -13.30 -8.43 -10.96
CA ASP A 159 -12.67 -8.68 -12.26
C ASP A 159 -13.56 -9.54 -13.17
N ALA A 160 -14.17 -10.58 -12.62
CA ALA A 160 -15.09 -11.46 -13.34
C ALA A 160 -16.37 -10.72 -13.76
N LEU A 161 -16.87 -9.82 -12.91
CA LEU A 161 -18.03 -8.99 -13.22
C LEU A 161 -17.72 -8.05 -14.38
N LEU A 162 -16.56 -7.39 -14.35
CA LEU A 162 -16.14 -6.50 -15.42
C LEU A 162 -15.99 -7.24 -16.75
N ALA A 163 -15.40 -8.44 -16.75
CA ALA A 163 -15.23 -9.28 -17.94
C ALA A 163 -16.54 -9.89 -18.48
N SER A 164 -17.57 -9.99 -17.66
CA SER A 164 -18.86 -10.57 -18.06
C SER A 164 -19.73 -9.59 -18.84
N LYS A 165 -20.86 -10.06 -19.42
CA LYS A 165 -21.90 -9.22 -20.06
C LYS A 165 -23.16 -9.04 -19.19
N GLU A 166 -23.06 -9.39 -17.91
CA GLU A 166 -24.19 -9.32 -16.98
C GLU A 166 -24.77 -7.92 -16.81
N LYS A 167 -26.09 -7.86 -16.69
CA LYS A 167 -26.85 -6.63 -16.47
C LYS A 167 -27.71 -6.78 -15.23
N ALA A 168 -27.89 -5.67 -14.52
CA ALA A 168 -28.73 -5.55 -13.34
C ALA A 168 -29.21 -4.11 -13.21
N ALA A 169 -30.34 -3.90 -12.51
CA ALA A 169 -30.82 -2.56 -12.20
C ALA A 169 -29.97 -1.90 -11.11
N TRP A 170 -29.30 -2.70 -10.28
CA TRP A 170 -28.44 -2.26 -9.19
C TRP A 170 -27.10 -3.00 -9.17
N LEU A 171 -26.04 -2.25 -8.89
CA LEU A 171 -24.76 -2.79 -8.42
C LEU A 171 -24.62 -2.47 -6.94
N ILE A 172 -24.34 -3.47 -6.11
CA ILE A 172 -23.97 -3.29 -4.70
C ILE A 172 -22.51 -3.69 -4.55
N VAL A 173 -21.68 -2.75 -4.13
CA VAL A 173 -20.25 -2.94 -3.89
C VAL A 173 -20.00 -2.89 -2.39
N ASP A 174 -19.76 -4.04 -1.75
CA ASP A 174 -19.42 -4.08 -0.33
C ASP A 174 -17.91 -3.89 -0.14
N GLU A 175 -17.51 -3.04 0.82
CA GLU A 175 -16.11 -2.64 1.05
C GLU A 175 -15.40 -2.12 -0.21
N ALA A 176 -16.05 -1.17 -0.89
CA ALA A 176 -15.58 -0.57 -2.14
C ALA A 176 -14.15 -0.02 -2.03
N ALA A 177 -13.76 0.58 -0.90
CA ALA A 177 -12.40 1.12 -0.72
C ALA A 177 -11.27 0.08 -0.76
N ALA A 178 -11.58 -1.21 -0.78
CA ALA A 178 -10.59 -2.26 -0.98
C ALA A 178 -10.47 -2.73 -2.45
N ILE A 179 -11.31 -2.23 -3.36
CA ILE A 179 -11.26 -2.54 -4.80
C ILE A 179 -10.57 -1.39 -5.56
N PRO A 180 -9.62 -1.67 -6.47
CA PRO A 180 -8.93 -0.63 -7.23
C PRO A 180 -9.84 0.42 -7.85
N ALA A 181 -9.52 1.70 -7.64
CA ALA A 181 -10.29 2.82 -8.16
C ALA A 181 -10.54 2.77 -9.69
N PRO A 182 -9.58 2.39 -10.56
CA PRO A 182 -9.85 2.25 -12.00
C PRO A 182 -10.92 1.21 -12.33
N LEU A 183 -10.86 0.05 -11.66
CA LEU A 183 -11.82 -1.04 -11.82
C LEU A 183 -13.21 -0.60 -11.34
N LEU A 184 -13.29 0.06 -10.19
CA LEU A 184 -14.54 0.61 -9.67
C LEU A 184 -15.16 1.64 -10.61
N ARG A 185 -14.39 2.54 -11.22
CA ARG A 185 -14.94 3.52 -12.17
C ARG A 185 -15.63 2.83 -13.33
N GLN A 186 -15.02 1.79 -13.89
CA GLN A 186 -15.59 1.03 -14.99
C GLN A 186 -16.88 0.30 -14.55
N LEU A 187 -16.86 -0.36 -13.39
CA LEU A 187 -18.04 -1.03 -12.84
C LEU A 187 -19.18 -0.04 -12.57
N VAL A 188 -18.92 1.04 -11.85
CA VAL A 188 -19.94 2.05 -11.50
C VAL A 188 -20.56 2.68 -12.76
N SER A 189 -19.78 2.90 -13.82
CA SER A 189 -20.29 3.45 -15.08
C SER A 189 -21.19 2.50 -15.88
N ARG A 190 -21.14 1.19 -15.59
CA ARG A 190 -21.85 0.15 -16.33
C ARG A 190 -23.29 -0.06 -15.85
N PHE A 191 -23.57 0.24 -14.58
CA PHE A 191 -24.87 0.00 -13.96
C PHE A 191 -25.61 1.31 -13.73
N PRO A 192 -26.95 1.33 -13.88
CA PRO A 192 -27.71 2.57 -13.76
C PRO A 192 -27.76 3.08 -12.31
N ARG A 193 -27.75 2.19 -11.32
CA ARG A 193 -27.69 2.52 -9.89
C ARG A 193 -26.59 1.75 -9.21
N THR A 194 -25.82 2.41 -8.36
CA THR A 194 -24.77 1.76 -7.58
C THR A 194 -24.82 2.17 -6.11
N LEU A 195 -24.81 1.18 -5.22
CA LEU A 195 -24.54 1.37 -3.80
C LEU A 195 -23.08 0.99 -3.51
N LEU A 196 -22.30 1.93 -2.99
CA LEU A 196 -20.96 1.70 -2.47
C LEU A 196 -21.03 1.68 -0.95
N THR A 197 -20.60 0.60 -0.30
CA THR A 197 -20.36 0.61 1.14
C THR A 197 -18.86 0.67 1.40
N THR A 198 -18.45 1.35 2.48
CA THR A 198 -17.05 1.30 2.89
C THR A 198 -16.89 1.52 4.39
N THR A 199 -15.99 0.75 5.00
CA THR A 199 -15.55 1.02 6.36
C THR A 199 -14.60 2.22 6.40
N VAL A 200 -15.08 3.32 7.00
CA VAL A 200 -14.25 4.45 7.39
C VAL A 200 -13.80 4.24 8.83
N GLN A 201 -12.55 4.58 9.13
CA GLN A 201 -11.96 4.55 10.48
C GLN A 201 -11.93 3.13 11.11
N GLY A 202 -10.72 2.68 11.47
CA GLY A 202 -10.49 1.34 12.00
C GLY A 202 -9.21 0.70 11.48
N TYR A 203 -8.94 -0.54 11.91
CA TYR A 203 -7.66 -1.21 11.63
C TYR A 203 -7.46 -1.66 10.17
N GLU A 204 -8.52 -1.64 9.35
CA GLU A 204 -8.49 -2.02 7.93
C GLU A 204 -8.19 -0.82 7.00
N GLY A 205 -8.39 0.41 7.51
CA GLY A 205 -7.74 1.66 7.07
C GLY A 205 -7.86 2.09 5.60
N THR A 206 -8.96 1.77 4.90
CA THR A 206 -9.14 2.12 3.47
C THR A 206 -10.18 3.20 3.18
N GLY A 207 -11.16 3.44 4.05
CA GLY A 207 -12.35 4.23 3.67
C GLY A 207 -12.15 5.72 3.39
N ARG A 208 -11.23 6.43 4.08
CA ARG A 208 -11.19 7.90 4.03
C ARG A 208 -10.39 8.46 2.85
N GLY A 209 -9.22 7.88 2.53
CA GLY A 209 -8.51 8.19 1.29
C GLY A 209 -9.34 7.88 0.04
N PHE A 210 -10.18 6.85 0.11
CA PHE A 210 -11.18 6.53 -0.89
C PHE A 210 -12.26 7.62 -1.01
N LEU A 211 -12.83 8.07 0.12
CA LEU A 211 -13.81 9.17 0.13
C LEU A 211 -13.26 10.46 -0.51
N LEU A 212 -12.06 10.89 -0.08
CA LEU A 212 -11.49 12.16 -0.50
C LEU A 212 -11.03 12.19 -1.97
N LYS A 213 -10.71 11.04 -2.57
CA LYS A 213 -10.17 10.96 -3.94
C LYS A 213 -11.16 10.35 -4.92
N PHE A 214 -11.74 9.21 -4.59
CA PHE A 214 -12.63 8.49 -5.48
C PHE A 214 -14.05 9.07 -5.42
N CYS A 215 -14.67 9.12 -4.25
CA CYS A 215 -16.03 9.65 -4.10
C CYS A 215 -16.13 11.11 -4.52
N ALA A 216 -15.14 11.95 -4.17
CA ALA A 216 -15.06 13.34 -4.64
C ALA A 216 -14.97 13.48 -6.17
N SER A 217 -14.51 12.45 -6.89
CA SER A 217 -14.44 12.45 -8.36
C SER A 217 -15.72 11.99 -9.05
N LEU A 218 -16.71 11.47 -8.31
CA LEU A 218 -17.95 10.96 -8.87
C LEU A 218 -19.01 12.07 -8.93
N PRO A 219 -19.56 12.39 -10.12
CA PRO A 219 -20.63 13.38 -10.23
C PRO A 219 -21.92 12.85 -9.60
N HIS A 220 -22.68 13.72 -8.94
CA HIS A 220 -24.00 13.43 -8.36
C HIS A 220 -24.01 12.28 -7.32
N LEU A 221 -22.93 12.08 -6.58
CA LEU A 221 -22.85 11.11 -5.49
C LEU A 221 -23.73 11.53 -4.31
N GLN A 222 -24.67 10.66 -3.90
CA GLN A 222 -25.39 10.80 -2.63
C GLN A 222 -24.61 10.10 -1.52
N SER A 223 -24.24 10.84 -0.47
CA SER A 223 -23.43 10.31 0.63
C SER A 223 -24.28 10.15 1.89
N PHE A 224 -24.19 8.97 2.51
CA PHE A 224 -24.86 8.59 3.74
C PHE A 224 -23.85 8.12 4.77
N THR A 225 -24.16 8.32 6.05
CA THR A 225 -23.31 7.86 7.16
C THR A 225 -24.16 7.07 8.16
N LEU A 226 -23.65 5.92 8.61
CA LEU A 226 -24.18 5.21 9.78
C LEU A 226 -23.27 5.47 10.97
N SER A 227 -23.85 5.97 12.06
CA SER A 227 -23.12 6.35 13.27
C SER A 227 -23.44 5.43 14.45
N ALA A 228 -24.66 4.90 14.52
CA ALA A 228 -25.13 4.12 15.65
C ALA A 228 -24.52 2.70 15.68
N PRO A 229 -23.84 2.28 16.77
CA PRO A 229 -23.39 0.90 16.93
C PRO A 229 -24.56 -0.06 17.05
N ILE A 230 -24.45 -1.21 16.36
CA ILE A 230 -25.48 -2.25 16.39
C ILE A 230 -25.08 -3.41 17.32
N ARG A 231 -23.77 -3.64 17.48
CA ARG A 231 -23.24 -4.76 18.28
C ARG A 231 -23.11 -4.45 19.78
N TRP A 232 -23.09 -3.17 20.13
CA TRP A 232 -22.91 -2.65 21.48
C TRP A 232 -23.55 -1.26 21.60
N ALA A 233 -23.62 -0.73 22.82
CA ALA A 233 -24.18 0.59 23.08
C ALA A 233 -23.26 1.73 22.61
N ALA A 234 -23.84 2.88 22.25
CA ALA A 234 -23.08 4.10 22.02
C ALA A 234 -22.24 4.47 23.26
N GLY A 235 -21.05 5.03 23.03
CA GLY A 235 -20.12 5.35 24.12
C GLY A 235 -19.45 4.13 24.76
N CYS A 236 -19.38 2.98 24.06
CA CYS A 236 -18.66 1.80 24.55
C CYS A 236 -17.21 2.16 24.95
N PRO A 237 -16.79 1.92 26.20
CA PRO A 237 -15.50 2.39 26.70
C PRO A 237 -14.34 1.65 26.02
N LEU A 238 -14.51 0.35 25.75
CA LEU A 238 -13.51 -0.43 25.02
C LEU A 238 -13.30 0.10 23.59
N GLU A 239 -14.37 0.47 22.90
CA GLU A 239 -14.28 1.05 21.56
C GLU A 239 -13.54 2.38 21.60
N SER A 240 -13.89 3.26 22.53
CA SER A 240 -13.23 4.55 22.74
C SER A 240 -11.74 4.37 23.05
N ALA A 241 -11.39 3.49 24.00
CA ALA A 241 -10.02 3.22 24.39
C ALA A 241 -9.18 2.68 23.22
N ILE A 242 -9.71 1.74 22.43
CA ILE A 242 -9.00 1.23 21.25
C ILE A 242 -8.86 2.30 20.17
N SER A 243 -9.90 3.10 19.93
CA SER A 243 -9.87 4.20 18.96
C SER A 243 -8.80 5.24 19.31
N GLN A 244 -8.75 5.67 20.57
CA GLN A 244 -7.74 6.62 21.06
C GLN A 244 -6.34 6.02 21.01
N LEU A 245 -6.17 4.75 21.42
CA LEU A 245 -4.86 4.11 21.47
C LEU A 245 -4.23 3.99 20.09
N LEU A 246 -5.03 3.66 19.08
CA LEU A 246 -4.57 3.44 17.71
C LEU A 246 -4.82 4.64 16.78
N ILE A 247 -5.28 5.77 17.33
CA ILE A 247 -5.51 7.03 16.62
C ILE A 247 -6.42 6.81 15.40
N PHE A 248 -7.61 6.24 15.61
CA PHE A 248 -8.61 6.10 14.54
C PHE A 248 -9.42 7.38 14.31
N ASN A 249 -9.44 8.27 15.31
CA ASN A 249 -10.02 9.60 15.18
C ASN A 249 -9.21 10.42 14.19
N ASP A 250 -9.91 11.20 13.37
CA ASP A 250 -9.29 11.95 12.29
C ASP A 250 -9.87 13.37 12.24
N GLU A 251 -9.40 14.14 13.22
CA GLU A 251 -9.75 15.53 13.47
C GLU A 251 -8.84 16.50 12.69
N ALA A 252 -7.72 16.02 12.14
CA ALA A 252 -6.72 16.81 11.41
C ALA A 252 -7.26 17.51 10.14
N PHE A 253 -8.47 17.16 9.70
CA PHE A 253 -9.13 17.76 8.53
C PHE A 253 -10.36 18.62 8.86
N ARG A 254 -10.72 18.76 10.14
CA ARG A 254 -11.89 19.57 10.53
C ARG A 254 -11.66 21.05 10.25
N ASP A 255 -10.49 21.54 10.65
CA ASP A 255 -10.17 22.96 10.59
C ASP A 255 -9.14 23.22 9.50
N ALA A 256 -9.40 24.23 8.67
CA ALA A 256 -8.44 24.67 7.67
C ALA A 256 -7.22 25.31 8.37
N PRO A 257 -6.00 24.78 8.20
CA PRO A 257 -4.82 25.40 8.76
C PRO A 257 -4.53 26.71 8.01
N MET A 258 -4.69 27.84 8.71
CA MET A 258 -4.51 29.20 8.17
C MET A 258 -3.24 29.84 8.72
N GLY A 259 -2.59 30.70 7.92
CA GLY A 259 -1.42 31.48 8.31
C GLY A 259 -0.13 31.12 7.56
N GLU A 260 0.99 31.63 8.08
CA GLU A 260 2.33 31.37 7.55
C GLU A 260 2.83 29.96 7.91
N ILE A 261 3.49 29.32 6.96
CA ILE A 261 4.01 27.97 7.12
C ILE A 261 5.43 28.01 7.65
N ALA A 262 5.65 27.34 8.79
CA ALA A 262 6.97 26.97 9.27
C ALA A 262 7.22 25.48 9.01
N LEU A 263 8.44 25.14 8.57
CA LEU A 263 8.88 23.75 8.45
C LEU A 263 9.72 23.39 9.67
N GLU A 264 9.46 22.22 10.26
CA GLU A 264 10.23 21.70 11.39
C GLU A 264 10.52 20.19 11.23
N ALA A 265 11.70 19.77 11.68
CA ALA A 265 12.04 18.36 11.80
C ALA A 265 11.42 17.79 13.09
N VAL A 266 10.80 16.61 12.99
CA VAL A 266 10.14 15.95 14.13
C VAL A 266 10.85 14.63 14.43
N ASN A 267 11.27 14.46 15.69
CA ASN A 267 11.96 13.25 16.15
C ASN A 267 10.95 12.29 16.81
N GLN A 268 11.22 10.98 16.79
CA GLN A 268 10.37 10.00 17.46
C GLN A 268 10.25 10.23 18.97
N SER A 269 11.23 10.85 19.63
CA SER A 269 11.13 11.29 21.02
C SER A 269 9.97 12.26 21.29
N CYS A 270 9.48 12.97 20.26
CA CYS A 270 8.28 13.82 20.37
C CYS A 270 7.03 13.03 20.78
N TRP A 271 6.96 11.72 20.53
CA TRP A 271 5.88 10.88 21.05
C TRP A 271 5.80 10.89 22.59
N GLN A 272 6.91 11.17 23.28
CA GLN A 272 6.94 11.26 24.73
C GLN A 272 6.82 12.71 25.23
N THR A 273 7.51 13.65 24.58
CA THR A 273 7.61 15.05 25.03
C THR A 273 6.47 15.94 24.53
N GLN A 274 5.99 15.73 23.31
CA GLN A 274 4.92 16.50 22.69
C GLN A 274 4.02 15.61 21.79
N PRO A 275 3.29 14.64 22.36
CA PRO A 275 2.59 13.59 21.60
C PRO A 275 1.56 14.13 20.59
N ALA A 276 0.93 15.27 20.87
CA ALA A 276 -0.07 15.87 19.99
C ALA A 276 0.47 16.18 18.57
N LEU A 277 1.76 16.51 18.44
CA LEU A 277 2.37 16.83 17.14
C LEU A 277 2.49 15.60 16.22
N PRO A 278 3.20 14.52 16.60
CA PRO A 278 3.28 13.32 15.76
C PRO A 278 1.92 12.62 15.63
N GLU A 279 0.98 12.76 16.59
CA GLU A 279 -0.41 12.33 16.42
C GLU A 279 -1.11 13.05 15.26
N ALA A 280 -1.06 14.38 15.22
CA ALA A 280 -1.66 15.17 14.14
C ALA A 280 -1.00 14.88 12.79
N MET A 281 0.33 14.67 12.77
CA MET A 281 1.03 14.22 11.57
C MET A 281 0.54 12.83 11.11
N TYR A 282 0.40 11.88 12.03
CA TYR A 282 -0.10 10.54 11.72
C TYR A 282 -1.53 10.58 11.19
N GLN A 283 -2.42 11.39 11.78
CA GLN A 283 -3.78 11.60 11.28
C GLN A 283 -3.78 12.13 9.84
N LEU A 284 -3.00 13.18 9.55
CA LEU A 284 -2.90 13.73 8.19
C LEU A 284 -2.32 12.71 7.19
N LEU A 285 -1.23 12.03 7.55
CA LEU A 285 -0.58 11.01 6.70
C LEU A 285 -1.48 9.80 6.47
N SER A 286 -2.26 9.40 7.48
CA SER A 286 -3.15 8.26 7.37
C SER A 286 -4.41 8.61 6.55
N GLY A 287 -5.05 9.74 6.81
CA GLY A 287 -6.26 10.15 6.10
C GLY A 287 -6.06 10.42 4.59
N ALA A 288 -4.86 10.80 4.16
CA ALA A 288 -4.57 11.09 2.75
C ALA A 288 -4.21 9.85 1.89
N HIS A 289 -3.93 8.71 2.52
CA HIS A 289 -3.47 7.50 1.85
C HIS A 289 -4.62 6.50 1.64
N TYR A 290 -4.57 5.75 0.53
CA TYR A 290 -5.60 4.78 0.15
C TYR A 290 -5.70 3.60 1.12
N ARG A 291 -4.60 3.26 1.78
CA ARG A 291 -4.53 2.20 2.78
C ARG A 291 -3.62 2.59 3.91
N THR A 292 -4.12 2.41 5.12
CA THR A 292 -3.41 2.62 6.37
C THR A 292 -3.62 1.43 7.29
N SER A 293 -2.67 1.20 8.18
CA SER A 293 -2.77 0.13 9.17
C SER A 293 -2.24 0.63 10.50
N PRO A 294 -2.72 0.10 11.63
CA PRO A 294 -2.08 0.32 12.93
C PRO A 294 -0.58 -0.02 12.93
N LEU A 295 -0.11 -0.90 12.02
CA LEU A 295 1.31 -1.17 11.83
C LEU A 295 2.11 0.07 11.42
N ASP A 296 1.49 1.00 10.70
CA ASP A 296 2.16 2.26 10.33
C ASP A 296 2.35 3.17 11.53
N LEU A 297 1.40 3.17 12.48
CA LEU A 297 1.57 3.86 13.75
C LEU A 297 2.74 3.25 14.54
N ARG A 298 2.79 1.92 14.65
CA ARG A 298 3.91 1.22 15.30
C ARG A 298 5.26 1.58 14.68
N ARG A 299 5.35 1.60 13.34
CA ARG A 299 6.55 2.04 12.62
C ARG A 299 6.92 3.48 12.93
N MET A 300 5.95 4.39 12.83
CA MET A 300 6.17 5.81 13.08
C MET A 300 6.65 6.07 14.52
N MET A 301 6.16 5.28 15.48
CA MET A 301 6.55 5.39 16.89
C MET A 301 7.93 4.82 17.18
N ASP A 302 8.22 3.60 16.73
CA ASP A 302 9.35 2.84 17.29
C ASP A 302 10.26 2.17 16.25
N ALA A 303 9.90 2.11 14.96
CA ALA A 303 10.80 1.51 13.98
C ALA A 303 12.08 2.37 13.85
N PRO A 304 13.25 1.76 13.61
CA PRO A 304 14.48 2.51 13.38
C PRO A 304 14.48 3.20 12.01
N GLY A 305 15.36 4.19 11.84
CA GLY A 305 15.61 4.83 10.55
C GLY A 305 14.45 5.67 10.00
N GLN A 306 13.55 6.14 10.87
CA GLN A 306 12.42 6.99 10.47
C GLN A 306 12.81 8.48 10.58
N ALA A 307 12.43 9.27 9.59
CA ALA A 307 12.63 10.72 9.61
C ALA A 307 11.34 11.44 9.23
N PHE A 308 11.07 12.57 9.86
CA PHE A 308 9.82 13.31 9.69
C PHE A 308 10.06 14.80 9.49
N ARG A 309 9.29 15.39 8.56
CA ARG A 309 9.19 16.83 8.37
C ARG A 309 7.73 17.24 8.54
N CYS A 310 7.50 18.27 9.34
CA CYS A 310 6.18 18.84 9.56
C CYS A 310 6.13 20.25 8.98
N ALA A 311 5.03 20.58 8.32
CA ALA A 311 4.68 21.94 7.96
C ALA A 311 3.55 22.42 8.86
N ARG A 312 3.81 23.46 9.66
CA ARG A 312 2.87 23.98 10.66
C ARG A 312 2.48 25.41 10.41
N THR A 313 1.27 25.74 10.84
CA THR A 313 0.76 27.11 10.90
C THR A 313 -0.13 27.27 12.12
N GLY A 314 0.09 28.32 12.92
CA GLY A 314 -0.74 28.62 14.09
C GLY A 314 -0.94 27.45 15.07
N GLY A 315 0.00 26.51 15.14
CA GLY A 315 -0.09 25.30 15.96
C GLY A 315 -0.65 24.06 15.25
N ALA A 316 -1.35 24.20 14.12
CA ALA A 316 -1.94 23.12 13.33
C ALA A 316 -0.98 22.56 12.27
N VAL A 317 -1.17 21.30 11.87
CA VAL A 317 -0.37 20.62 10.84
C VAL A 317 -1.00 20.84 9.46
N ALA A 318 -0.32 21.59 8.60
CA ALA A 318 -0.71 21.83 7.21
C ALA A 318 -0.10 20.81 6.23
N GLY A 319 1.00 20.16 6.61
CA GLY A 319 1.68 19.15 5.81
C GLY A 319 2.55 18.24 6.65
N ALA A 320 2.70 17.00 6.21
CA ALA A 320 3.55 16.02 6.85
C ALA A 320 4.30 15.19 5.79
N LEU A 321 5.56 14.91 6.09
CA LEU A 321 6.44 14.08 5.27
C LEU A 321 7.10 13.04 6.19
N TRP A 322 7.03 11.79 5.77
CA TRP A 322 7.63 10.64 6.46
C TRP A 322 8.58 9.91 5.52
N LEU A 323 9.84 9.79 5.93
CA LEU A 323 10.90 9.07 5.22
C LEU A 323 11.43 7.89 6.03
N VAL A 324 11.99 6.92 5.32
CA VAL A 324 12.64 5.72 5.85
C VAL A 324 14.03 5.59 5.24
N ALA A 325 15.04 5.41 6.08
CA ALA A 325 16.40 5.12 5.63
C ALA A 325 16.48 3.74 4.96
N GLU A 326 17.13 3.68 3.81
CA GLU A 326 17.37 2.46 3.04
C GLU A 326 18.79 2.45 2.47
N GLY A 327 19.24 1.27 2.04
CA GLY A 327 20.54 1.08 1.40
C GLY A 327 21.67 0.87 2.42
N GLY A 328 22.90 1.11 1.99
CA GLY A 328 24.09 0.81 2.80
C GLY A 328 24.35 -0.70 2.97
N LEU A 329 23.87 -1.52 2.04
CA LEU A 329 24.15 -2.96 2.03
C LEU A 329 25.62 -3.22 1.68
N SER A 330 26.17 -4.36 2.10
CA SER A 330 27.50 -4.76 1.65
C SER A 330 27.54 -4.97 0.13
N PRO A 331 28.69 -4.74 -0.53
CA PRO A 331 28.84 -5.00 -1.97
C PRO A 331 28.46 -6.44 -2.35
N GLU A 332 28.78 -7.42 -1.52
CA GLU A 332 28.50 -8.84 -1.72
C GLU A 332 26.98 -9.08 -1.71
N LEU A 333 26.28 -8.56 -0.71
CA LEU A 333 24.83 -8.68 -0.59
C LEU A 333 24.12 -7.93 -1.73
N SER A 334 24.58 -6.74 -2.12
CA SER A 334 24.00 -5.98 -3.23
C SER A 334 24.07 -6.77 -4.54
N ARG A 335 25.21 -7.39 -4.84
CA ARG A 335 25.36 -8.23 -6.04
C ARG A 335 24.50 -9.51 -5.97
N ALA A 336 24.39 -10.14 -4.80
CA ALA A 336 23.54 -11.31 -4.59
C ALA A 336 22.05 -10.97 -4.78
N VAL A 337 21.61 -9.78 -4.35
CA VAL A 337 20.25 -9.27 -4.61
C VAL A 337 20.04 -9.00 -6.10
N TRP A 338 21.00 -8.35 -6.77
CA TRP A 338 20.93 -8.07 -8.21
C TRP A 338 20.83 -9.34 -9.07
N ALA A 339 21.52 -10.41 -8.68
CA ALA A 339 21.46 -11.73 -9.33
C ALA A 339 20.21 -12.55 -8.95
N GLY A 340 19.44 -12.10 -7.95
CA GLY A 340 18.24 -12.76 -7.46
C GLY A 340 18.47 -13.93 -6.48
N PHE A 341 19.68 -14.09 -5.95
CA PHE A 341 20.00 -15.13 -4.95
C PHE A 341 19.51 -14.79 -3.54
N ARG A 342 19.31 -13.50 -3.25
CA ARG A 342 18.82 -13.02 -1.96
C ARG A 342 17.78 -11.93 -2.08
N ARG A 343 16.94 -11.86 -1.05
CA ARG A 343 15.90 -10.83 -0.89
C ARG A 343 15.79 -10.46 0.60
N PRO A 344 16.60 -9.51 1.09
CA PRO A 344 16.57 -9.09 2.49
C PRO A 344 15.24 -8.39 2.83
N ARG A 345 14.92 -8.33 4.13
CA ARG A 345 13.80 -7.51 4.65
C ARG A 345 14.17 -6.02 4.61
N GLY A 346 13.16 -5.15 4.62
CA GLY A 346 13.35 -3.69 4.48
C GLY A 346 13.91 -3.27 3.11
N ASN A 347 14.45 -2.06 3.00
CA ASN A 347 15.19 -1.59 1.82
C ASN A 347 14.40 -1.69 0.50
N LEU A 348 13.13 -1.29 0.47
CA LEU A 348 12.22 -1.53 -0.66
C LEU A 348 12.77 -0.98 -1.98
N VAL A 349 13.17 0.29 -2.02
CA VAL A 349 13.67 0.90 -3.25
C VAL A 349 15.13 0.52 -3.47
N ALA A 350 15.98 0.55 -2.43
CA ALA A 350 17.38 0.17 -2.56
C ALA A 350 17.57 -1.27 -3.10
N GLN A 351 16.83 -2.25 -2.56
CA GLN A 351 16.86 -3.62 -3.06
C GLN A 351 16.26 -3.72 -4.47
N SER A 352 15.22 -2.92 -4.77
CA SER A 352 14.57 -2.95 -6.08
C SER A 352 15.46 -2.38 -7.17
N LEU A 353 16.28 -1.37 -6.85
CA LEU A 353 17.26 -0.82 -7.79
C LEU A 353 18.31 -1.88 -8.13
N ALA A 354 18.73 -2.71 -7.18
CA ALA A 354 19.60 -3.85 -7.47
C ALA A 354 18.84 -4.97 -8.24
N ALA A 355 17.70 -5.44 -7.74
CA ALA A 355 17.00 -6.60 -8.30
C ALA A 355 16.36 -6.35 -9.68
N HIS A 356 16.00 -5.10 -9.99
CA HIS A 356 15.28 -4.74 -11.23
C HIS A 356 15.98 -3.66 -12.06
N GLY A 357 16.97 -2.95 -11.52
CA GLY A 357 17.79 -1.99 -12.23
C GLY A 357 19.02 -2.62 -12.86
N GLY A 358 19.81 -1.82 -13.55
CA GLY A 358 21.03 -2.24 -14.25
C GLY A 358 22.26 -2.32 -13.36
N SER A 359 22.31 -1.57 -12.25
CA SER A 359 23.50 -1.46 -11.40
C SER A 359 23.57 -2.51 -10.28
N PRO A 360 24.56 -3.44 -10.28
CA PRO A 360 24.71 -4.46 -9.24
C PRO A 360 25.05 -3.92 -7.85
N LEU A 361 25.59 -2.70 -7.78
CA LEU A 361 25.99 -2.03 -6.54
C LEU A 361 24.97 -0.97 -6.10
N ALA A 362 23.80 -0.88 -6.73
CA ALA A 362 22.81 0.16 -6.40
C ALA A 362 22.39 0.16 -4.92
N ALA A 363 22.34 -1.01 -4.27
CA ALA A 363 21.91 -1.12 -2.88
C ALA A 363 23.01 -0.76 -1.86
N THR A 364 24.26 -0.53 -2.29
CA THR A 364 25.32 -0.05 -1.38
C THR A 364 25.17 1.43 -1.06
N LEU A 365 24.59 2.21 -1.97
CA LEU A 365 24.28 3.63 -1.76
C LEU A 365 23.20 3.80 -0.70
N ARG A 366 23.27 4.90 0.07
CA ARG A 366 22.32 5.21 1.15
C ARG A 366 21.23 6.14 0.65
N GLY A 367 19.98 5.81 0.90
CA GLY A 367 18.83 6.60 0.47
C GLY A 367 17.85 6.91 1.59
N LEU A 368 17.10 8.00 1.44
CA LEU A 368 15.90 8.27 2.22
C LEU A 368 14.67 8.09 1.33
N ARG A 369 13.93 7.01 1.56
CA ARG A 369 12.70 6.75 0.82
C ARG A 369 11.54 7.52 1.44
N VAL A 370 10.86 8.33 0.64
CA VAL A 370 9.56 8.91 1.00
C VAL A 370 8.55 7.76 1.16
N SER A 371 8.18 7.51 2.42
CA SER A 371 7.15 6.53 2.77
C SER A 371 5.77 7.12 2.57
N ARG A 372 5.56 8.33 3.09
CA ARG A 372 4.31 9.09 2.93
C ARG A 372 4.57 10.59 2.84
N ILE A 373 3.74 11.26 2.06
CA ILE A 373 3.67 12.72 2.01
C ILE A 373 2.21 13.12 1.90
N ALA A 374 1.78 14.05 2.74
CA ALA A 374 0.43 14.58 2.74
C ALA A 374 0.45 16.08 2.96
N VAL A 375 -0.43 16.78 2.26
CA VAL A 375 -0.71 18.21 2.43
C VAL A 375 -2.21 18.35 2.67
N HIS A 376 -2.57 19.13 3.67
CA HIS A 376 -3.95 19.39 4.02
C HIS A 376 -4.73 19.88 2.78
N PRO A 377 -5.95 19.37 2.49
CA PRO A 377 -6.68 19.68 1.26
C PRO A 377 -6.81 21.17 0.95
N THR A 378 -7.07 21.99 1.96
CA THR A 378 -7.24 23.46 1.81
C THR A 378 -5.94 24.22 1.52
N ARG A 379 -4.78 23.57 1.67
CA ARG A 379 -3.43 24.14 1.45
C ARG A 379 -2.69 23.44 0.31
N GLN A 380 -3.39 22.62 -0.48
CA GLN A 380 -2.81 21.98 -1.65
C GLN A 380 -2.53 23.03 -2.74
N ARG A 381 -1.62 22.68 -3.66
CA ARG A 381 -1.19 23.55 -4.79
C ARG A 381 -0.46 24.85 -4.40
N GLU A 382 -0.24 25.13 -3.12
CA GLU A 382 0.61 26.23 -2.64
C GLU A 382 2.13 25.92 -2.69
N GLY A 383 2.52 24.79 -3.27
CA GLY A 383 3.92 24.34 -3.34
C GLY A 383 4.46 23.72 -2.06
N LEU A 384 3.62 23.50 -1.03
CA LEU A 384 4.05 23.01 0.28
C LEU A 384 4.77 21.64 0.22
N GLY A 385 4.24 20.69 -0.53
CA GLY A 385 4.88 19.38 -0.70
C GLY A 385 6.28 19.48 -1.30
N ARG A 386 6.47 20.39 -2.27
CA ARG A 386 7.79 20.66 -2.87
C ARG A 386 8.74 21.30 -1.86
N LYS A 387 8.26 22.25 -1.05
CA LYS A 387 9.05 22.88 0.02
C LYS A 387 9.54 21.84 1.03
N MET A 388 8.67 20.94 1.52
CA MET A 388 9.07 19.88 2.45
C MET A 388 10.13 18.93 1.87
N ILE A 389 10.05 18.59 0.58
CA ILE A 389 11.08 17.79 -0.10
C ILE A 389 12.41 18.53 -0.19
N ALA A 390 12.39 19.80 -0.61
CA ALA A 390 13.61 20.60 -0.74
C ALA A 390 14.32 20.79 0.61
N ASP A 391 13.53 21.01 1.66
CA ASP A 391 13.98 21.18 3.03
C ASP A 391 14.65 19.90 3.58
N ILE A 392 14.06 18.72 3.31
CA ILE A 392 14.72 17.43 3.60
C ILE A 392 15.97 17.22 2.75
N ALA A 393 15.95 17.59 1.47
CA ALA A 393 17.13 17.44 0.61
C ALA A 393 18.32 18.26 1.11
N ALA A 394 18.08 19.45 1.68
CA ALA A 394 19.11 20.29 2.29
C ALA A 394 19.72 19.64 3.55
N ASP A 395 18.92 18.92 4.33
CA ASP A 395 19.33 18.31 5.60
C ASP A 395 19.74 16.84 5.49
N ALA A 396 19.69 16.24 4.30
CA ALA A 396 19.98 14.83 4.06
C ALA A 396 21.48 14.51 3.97
N ALA A 397 22.29 15.12 4.86
CA ALA A 397 23.71 14.82 4.96
C ALA A 397 23.93 13.32 5.24
N GLY A 398 24.87 12.71 4.51
CA GLY A 398 25.17 11.27 4.64
C GLY A 398 24.29 10.33 3.79
N TYR A 399 23.38 10.88 2.97
CA TYR A 399 22.59 10.12 2.00
C TYR A 399 22.94 10.50 0.55
N ASP A 400 22.90 9.52 -0.34
CA ASP A 400 23.21 9.67 -1.76
C ASP A 400 22.01 10.17 -2.58
N TYR A 401 20.79 9.84 -2.16
CA TYR A 401 19.56 10.21 -2.85
C TYR A 401 18.34 10.20 -1.92
N LEU A 402 17.28 10.91 -2.31
CA LEU A 402 15.92 10.62 -1.88
C LEU A 402 15.26 9.70 -2.91
N SER A 403 14.34 8.85 -2.47
CA SER A 403 13.60 7.97 -3.39
C SER A 403 12.12 7.93 -3.10
N VAL A 404 11.34 7.51 -4.08
CA VAL A 404 9.90 7.24 -3.92
C VAL A 404 9.50 6.03 -4.74
N SER A 405 8.58 5.23 -4.21
CA SER A 405 7.86 4.16 -4.92
C SER A 405 6.37 4.45 -4.85
N PHE A 406 5.69 4.54 -5.98
CA PHE A 406 4.28 4.95 -6.05
C PHE A 406 3.54 4.29 -7.20
N GLY A 407 2.21 4.13 -7.07
CA GLY A 407 1.35 3.75 -8.19
C GLY A 407 1.33 4.86 -9.23
N TYR A 408 1.82 4.57 -10.44
CA TYR A 408 1.99 5.56 -11.49
C TYR A 408 0.65 6.16 -11.93
N THR A 409 0.58 7.49 -11.90
CA THR A 409 -0.41 8.31 -12.60
C THR A 409 0.31 9.52 -13.18
N ALA A 410 -0.17 10.06 -14.30
CA ALA A 410 0.45 11.24 -14.91
C ALA A 410 0.48 12.45 -13.96
N GLU A 411 -0.56 12.60 -13.12
CA GLU A 411 -0.63 13.68 -12.15
C GLU A 411 0.42 13.52 -11.03
N LEU A 412 0.51 12.33 -10.43
CA LEU A 412 1.46 12.08 -9.35
C LEU A 412 2.89 12.11 -9.85
N TRP A 413 3.15 11.61 -11.06
CA TRP A 413 4.47 11.74 -11.69
C TRP A 413 4.86 13.20 -11.91
N ARG A 414 3.97 14.06 -12.43
CA ARG A 414 4.24 15.49 -12.59
C ARG A 414 4.59 16.17 -11.27
N PHE A 415 3.97 15.77 -10.16
CA PHE A 415 4.34 16.27 -8.83
C PHE A 415 5.80 15.91 -8.48
N TRP A 416 6.18 14.64 -8.59
CA TRP A 416 7.54 14.18 -8.29
C TRP A 416 8.58 14.81 -9.22
N GLN A 417 8.29 14.87 -10.52
CA GLN A 417 9.15 15.51 -11.50
C GLN A 417 9.39 16.99 -11.18
N ARG A 418 8.36 17.74 -10.79
CA ARG A 418 8.50 19.15 -10.36
C ARG A 418 9.23 19.33 -9.04
N CYS A 419 9.27 18.29 -8.20
CA CYS A 419 10.12 18.26 -7.01
C CYS A 419 11.60 17.96 -7.35
N GLY A 420 11.92 17.60 -8.59
CA GLY A 420 13.28 17.29 -9.05
C GLY A 420 13.62 15.81 -9.08
N PHE A 421 12.63 14.92 -8.98
CA PHE A 421 12.86 13.48 -9.10
C PHE A 421 12.99 13.05 -10.57
N THR A 422 13.87 12.08 -10.81
CA THR A 422 14.07 11.41 -12.09
C THR A 422 13.43 10.02 -12.05
N LEU A 423 12.60 9.68 -13.04
CA LEU A 423 11.97 8.36 -13.16
C LEU A 423 13.04 7.33 -13.55
N VAL A 424 13.21 6.29 -12.73
CA VAL A 424 14.23 5.25 -12.94
C VAL A 424 13.65 3.87 -13.19
N ARG A 425 12.37 3.66 -12.86
CA ARG A 425 11.68 2.40 -13.12
C ARG A 425 10.18 2.61 -13.29
N LEU A 426 9.60 1.86 -14.23
CA LEU A 426 8.15 1.66 -14.35
C LEU A 426 7.87 0.17 -14.52
N GLY A 427 7.17 -0.44 -13.56
CA GLY A 427 6.85 -1.86 -13.56
C GLY A 427 5.91 -2.27 -14.69
N THR A 428 5.80 -3.58 -14.90
CA THR A 428 4.94 -4.21 -15.92
C THR A 428 3.74 -4.94 -15.32
N HIS A 429 3.60 -4.94 -14.00
CA HIS A 429 2.48 -5.53 -13.29
C HIS A 429 1.72 -4.45 -12.53
N ARG A 430 0.39 -4.56 -12.54
CA ARG A 430 -0.48 -3.70 -11.74
C ARG A 430 -0.52 -4.19 -10.29
N GLU A 431 -0.45 -3.26 -9.36
CA GLU A 431 -0.69 -3.57 -7.95
C GLU A 431 -2.16 -3.92 -7.73
N ALA A 432 -2.42 -5.00 -7.01
CA ALA A 432 -3.78 -5.47 -6.72
C ALA A 432 -4.64 -4.44 -5.96
N SER A 433 -4.03 -3.53 -5.21
CA SER A 433 -4.75 -2.53 -4.41
C SER A 433 -5.01 -1.22 -5.17
N SER A 434 -4.06 -0.72 -5.96
CA SER A 434 -4.19 0.56 -6.66
C SER A 434 -4.67 0.40 -8.10
N GLY A 435 -4.43 -0.77 -8.72
CA GLY A 435 -4.62 -0.99 -10.15
C GLY A 435 -3.58 -0.27 -11.01
N CYS A 436 -2.61 0.41 -10.42
CA CYS A 436 -1.56 1.15 -11.13
C CYS A 436 -0.29 0.31 -11.27
N TYR A 437 0.53 0.63 -12.26
CA TYR A 437 1.90 0.12 -12.35
C TYR A 437 2.78 0.82 -11.30
N THR A 438 3.61 0.07 -10.59
CA THR A 438 4.56 0.67 -9.64
C THR A 438 5.66 1.43 -10.38
N ALA A 439 5.81 2.73 -10.10
CA ALA A 439 6.90 3.57 -10.54
C ALA A 439 7.88 3.85 -9.41
N MET A 440 9.16 4.02 -9.75
CA MET A 440 10.19 4.47 -8.82
C MET A 440 10.96 5.65 -9.40
N ALA A 441 11.23 6.64 -8.56
CA ALA A 441 11.95 7.84 -8.94
C ALA A 441 12.98 8.23 -7.88
N LEU A 442 14.09 8.86 -8.31
CA LEU A 442 15.20 9.28 -7.45
C LEU A 442 15.43 10.78 -7.53
N TYR A 443 15.69 11.41 -6.40
CA TYR A 443 16.23 12.76 -6.28
C TYR A 443 17.70 12.63 -5.85
N PRO A 444 18.67 12.91 -6.72
CA PRO A 444 20.08 12.68 -6.40
C PRO A 444 20.66 13.79 -5.51
N LEU A 445 21.40 13.42 -4.46
CA LEU A 445 22.04 14.34 -3.52
C LEU A 445 23.56 14.39 -3.74
N THR A 446 24.19 13.23 -3.94
CA THR A 446 25.65 13.10 -4.16
C THR A 446 25.98 12.85 -5.63
N ALA A 447 27.28 12.87 -5.96
CA ALA A 447 27.75 12.49 -7.30
C ALA A 447 27.40 11.03 -7.64
N ALA A 448 27.56 10.12 -6.67
CA ALA A 448 27.18 8.71 -6.83
C ALA A 448 25.67 8.55 -7.05
N GLY A 449 24.84 9.28 -6.29
CA GLY A 449 23.39 9.31 -6.51
C GLY A 449 22.99 9.86 -7.88
N ARG A 450 23.67 10.92 -8.36
CA ARG A 450 23.45 11.47 -9.72
C ARG A 450 23.77 10.45 -10.80
N GLN A 451 24.92 9.77 -10.69
CA GLN A 451 25.32 8.75 -11.64
C GLN A 451 24.33 7.58 -11.67
N LEU A 452 23.88 7.09 -10.51
CA LEU A 452 22.88 6.05 -10.42
C LEU A 452 21.57 6.46 -11.09
N ALA A 453 21.04 7.64 -10.75
CA ALA A 453 19.78 8.13 -11.31
C ALA A 453 19.85 8.30 -12.84
N GLN A 454 20.96 8.83 -13.36
CA GLN A 454 21.17 8.98 -14.81
C GLN A 454 21.25 7.63 -15.52
N ARG A 455 22.03 6.68 -14.99
CA ARG A 455 22.21 5.36 -15.60
C ARG A 455 20.89 4.59 -15.66
N GLU A 456 20.14 4.57 -14.56
CA GLU A 456 18.85 3.86 -14.51
C GLU A 456 17.78 4.55 -15.38
N ALA A 457 17.79 5.89 -15.47
CA ALA A 457 16.89 6.61 -16.37
C ALA A 457 17.20 6.33 -17.85
N GLN A 458 18.47 6.32 -18.23
CA GLN A 458 18.92 5.96 -19.58
C GLN A 458 18.52 4.51 -19.91
N ARG A 459 18.73 3.58 -18.98
CA ARG A 459 18.30 2.19 -19.11
C ARG A 459 16.79 2.08 -19.32
N LEU A 460 15.99 2.74 -18.48
CA LEU A 460 14.54 2.75 -18.63
C LEU A 460 14.11 3.29 -20.01
N GLN A 461 14.75 4.35 -20.49
CA GLN A 461 14.47 4.91 -21.81
C GLN A 461 14.81 3.93 -22.94
N ARG A 462 15.94 3.21 -22.85
CA ARG A 462 16.32 2.16 -23.82
C ARG A 462 15.36 0.97 -23.80
N ASP A 463 14.81 0.63 -22.63
CA ASP A 463 13.90 -0.50 -22.46
C ASP A 463 12.44 -0.18 -22.78
N GLU A 464 12.06 1.09 -22.81
CA GLU A 464 10.68 1.54 -22.94
C GLU A 464 9.98 0.93 -24.16
N TYR A 465 10.66 0.85 -25.31
CA TYR A 465 10.12 0.24 -26.53
C TYR A 465 9.64 -1.21 -26.30
N TRP A 466 10.41 -1.99 -25.56
CA TRP A 466 10.11 -3.40 -25.26
C TRP A 466 9.17 -3.59 -24.08
N LEU A 467 9.15 -2.64 -23.15
CA LEU A 467 8.28 -2.70 -21.97
C LEU A 467 6.85 -2.21 -22.27
N ARG A 468 6.67 -1.35 -23.27
CA ARG A 468 5.37 -0.75 -23.60
C ARG A 468 4.27 -1.77 -23.93
N PRO A 469 4.50 -2.86 -24.70
CA PRO A 469 3.48 -3.87 -24.95
C PRO A 469 3.01 -4.63 -23.69
N TRP A 470 3.82 -4.61 -22.62
CA TRP A 470 3.48 -5.22 -21.34
C TRP A 470 2.65 -4.32 -20.44
N ARG A 471 2.34 -3.10 -20.91
CA ARG A 471 1.51 -2.12 -20.21
C ARG A 471 0.31 -1.71 -21.06
N GLU A 472 -0.85 -1.64 -20.43
CA GLU A 472 -2.07 -1.12 -21.07
C GLU A 472 -2.02 0.42 -21.23
N GLU A 473 -1.19 1.12 -20.46
CA GLU A 473 -0.99 2.57 -20.54
C GLU A 473 0.37 2.90 -21.16
N SER A 474 0.43 3.88 -22.05
CA SER A 474 1.69 4.41 -22.56
C SER A 474 2.40 5.21 -21.46
N ALA A 475 3.63 4.81 -21.12
CA ALA A 475 4.50 5.59 -20.26
C ALA A 475 4.77 6.97 -20.89
N PRO A 476 5.16 7.98 -20.10
CA PRO A 476 5.42 9.33 -20.61
C PRO A 476 6.78 9.43 -21.31
N LEU A 477 7.41 8.30 -21.63
CA LEU A 477 8.77 8.22 -22.12
C LEU A 477 8.78 7.97 -23.64
N PRO A 478 9.69 8.62 -24.37
CA PRO A 478 9.90 8.31 -25.78
C PRO A 478 10.44 6.88 -25.91
N ALA A 479 9.83 6.09 -26.79
CA ALA A 479 10.28 4.74 -27.10
C ALA A 479 11.20 4.78 -28.31
N VAL A 480 12.48 4.44 -28.11
CA VAL A 480 13.47 4.30 -29.20
C VAL A 480 13.79 2.82 -29.34
N ALA A 481 13.67 2.28 -30.54
CA ALA A 481 14.05 0.91 -30.86
C ALA A 481 15.59 0.81 -30.99
N ASP A 482 16.29 0.93 -29.87
CA ASP A 482 17.73 0.65 -29.82
C ASP A 482 17.97 -0.86 -29.79
N ALA A 483 18.62 -1.36 -30.84
CA ALA A 483 18.94 -2.78 -31.03
C ALA A 483 20.35 -3.15 -30.55
N MET A 484 21.17 -2.17 -30.14
CA MET A 484 22.57 -2.40 -29.80
C MET A 484 22.70 -3.14 -28.47
N LEU A 485 23.40 -4.27 -28.50
CA LEU A 485 23.69 -5.07 -27.31
C LEU A 485 24.92 -4.51 -26.59
N SER A 486 24.70 -3.83 -25.47
CA SER A 486 25.78 -3.23 -24.65
C SER A 486 26.41 -4.25 -23.68
N ASP A 487 27.55 -3.90 -23.08
CA ASP A 487 28.19 -4.74 -22.07
C ASP A 487 27.31 -4.97 -20.82
N GLU A 488 26.47 -3.99 -20.49
CA GLU A 488 25.46 -4.11 -19.44
C GLU A 488 24.39 -5.14 -19.82
N ASP A 489 23.94 -5.13 -21.08
CA ASP A 489 22.96 -6.09 -21.58
C ASP A 489 23.49 -7.53 -21.51
N TRP A 490 24.76 -7.73 -21.83
CA TRP A 490 25.43 -9.03 -21.70
C TRP A 490 25.42 -9.52 -20.24
N LEU A 491 25.79 -8.64 -19.30
CA LEU A 491 25.82 -8.98 -17.88
C LEU A 491 24.40 -9.27 -17.34
N GLU A 492 23.40 -8.48 -17.73
CA GLU A 492 22.01 -8.70 -17.35
C GLU A 492 21.42 -9.98 -17.95
N ALA A 493 21.66 -10.23 -19.23
CA ALA A 493 21.25 -11.46 -19.90
C ALA A 493 21.91 -12.68 -19.27
N ALA A 494 23.20 -12.60 -18.90
CA ALA A 494 23.89 -13.66 -18.19
C ALA A 494 23.31 -13.90 -16.78
N SER A 495 22.95 -12.84 -16.07
CA SER A 495 22.25 -12.93 -14.77
C SER A 495 20.88 -13.58 -14.89
N PHE A 496 20.16 -13.34 -15.99
CA PHE A 496 18.94 -14.09 -16.30
C PHE A 496 19.24 -15.54 -16.70
N ALA A 497 20.22 -15.80 -17.54
CA ALA A 497 20.52 -17.14 -18.05
C ALA A 497 21.08 -18.09 -16.98
N PHE A 498 21.95 -17.59 -16.11
CA PHE A 498 22.77 -18.39 -15.19
C PHE A 498 22.46 -18.18 -13.70
N ALA A 499 21.62 -17.21 -13.33
CA ALA A 499 21.16 -16.99 -11.96
C ALA A 499 19.63 -16.90 -11.87
N HIS A 500 19.12 -16.01 -11.02
CA HIS A 500 17.70 -15.95 -10.64
C HIS A 500 17.04 -14.61 -10.97
N ARG A 501 17.70 -13.75 -11.76
CA ARG A 501 17.11 -12.49 -12.23
C ARG A 501 15.74 -12.75 -12.87
N PRO A 502 14.69 -11.99 -12.52
CA PRO A 502 13.34 -12.23 -13.04
C PRO A 502 13.22 -11.76 -14.48
N LEU A 503 12.36 -12.43 -15.26
CA LEU A 503 12.11 -12.10 -16.67
C LEU A 503 11.73 -10.62 -16.85
N ALA A 504 10.85 -10.10 -15.99
CA ALA A 504 10.40 -8.71 -16.03
C ALA A 504 11.54 -7.69 -15.87
N ALA A 505 12.64 -8.04 -15.20
CA ALA A 505 13.81 -7.18 -15.07
C ALA A 505 14.74 -7.25 -16.29
N ALA A 506 14.64 -8.30 -17.10
CA ALA A 506 15.52 -8.59 -18.24
C ALA A 506 14.82 -8.43 -19.60
N LEU A 507 13.57 -7.93 -19.64
CA LEU A 507 12.80 -7.81 -20.89
C LEU A 507 13.55 -7.01 -21.97
N GLY A 508 14.15 -5.87 -21.61
CA GLY A 508 14.89 -5.04 -22.54
C GLY A 508 16.11 -5.74 -23.13
N CYS A 509 17.02 -6.22 -22.27
CA CYS A 509 18.25 -6.88 -22.71
C CYS A 509 17.98 -8.18 -23.47
N LEU A 510 16.95 -8.95 -23.09
CA LEU A 510 16.59 -10.20 -23.79
C LEU A 510 16.02 -9.92 -25.18
N ASN A 511 15.20 -8.89 -25.36
CA ASN A 511 14.75 -8.53 -26.71
C ASN A 511 15.94 -8.13 -27.60
N ARG A 512 16.86 -7.30 -27.09
CA ARG A 512 18.08 -6.93 -27.82
C ARG A 512 18.96 -8.13 -28.14
N LEU A 513 19.14 -9.06 -27.18
CA LEU A 513 19.88 -10.31 -27.40
C LEU A 513 19.27 -11.15 -28.54
N LEU A 514 17.94 -11.31 -28.55
CA LEU A 514 17.24 -12.10 -29.57
C LEU A 514 17.18 -11.43 -30.94
N MET A 515 17.44 -10.13 -31.04
CA MET A 515 17.62 -9.47 -32.34
C MET A 515 18.97 -9.82 -32.97
N GLN A 516 19.98 -10.13 -32.16
CA GLN A 516 21.32 -10.48 -32.64
C GLN A 516 21.49 -11.99 -32.83
N ALA A 517 20.79 -12.83 -32.04
CA ALA A 517 20.90 -14.27 -32.12
C ALA A 517 19.96 -14.88 -33.17
N ASP A 518 20.51 -15.38 -34.28
CA ASP A 518 19.77 -16.11 -35.32
C ASP A 518 19.48 -17.56 -34.91
N MET A 519 18.66 -17.72 -33.88
CA MET A 519 18.23 -19.00 -33.34
C MET A 519 16.71 -19.05 -33.11
N PRO A 520 16.07 -20.24 -33.22
CA PRO A 520 14.61 -20.37 -33.08
C PRO A 520 14.07 -19.97 -31.70
N LEU A 521 14.74 -20.39 -30.62
CA LEU A 521 14.45 -20.03 -29.21
C LEU A 521 12.95 -19.88 -28.88
N PRO A 522 12.15 -20.94 -29.13
CA PRO A 522 10.69 -20.83 -29.23
C PRO A 522 10.00 -20.48 -27.91
N ALA A 523 10.57 -20.87 -26.77
CA ALA A 523 10.00 -20.53 -25.47
C ALA A 523 10.20 -19.05 -25.16
N LEU A 524 11.42 -18.55 -25.36
CA LEU A 524 11.80 -17.19 -25.01
C LEU A 524 11.22 -16.18 -26.00
N ARG A 525 11.38 -16.41 -27.32
CA ARG A 525 10.76 -15.57 -28.36
C ARG A 525 9.24 -15.55 -28.20
N GLY A 526 8.64 -16.72 -27.98
CA GLY A 526 7.20 -16.83 -27.79
C GLY A 526 6.70 -15.99 -26.61
N ARG A 527 7.41 -16.01 -25.47
CA ARG A 527 7.04 -15.18 -24.32
C ARG A 527 7.24 -13.69 -24.56
N LEU A 528 8.35 -13.28 -25.17
CA LEU A 528 8.62 -11.87 -25.46
C LEU A 528 7.66 -11.28 -26.50
N GLN A 529 7.09 -12.11 -27.37
CA GLN A 529 6.01 -11.76 -28.31
C GLN A 529 4.60 -11.79 -27.68
N GLY A 530 4.49 -11.98 -26.37
CA GLY A 530 3.21 -11.90 -25.65
C GLY A 530 2.40 -13.19 -25.60
N LYS A 531 2.96 -14.36 -25.96
CA LYS A 531 2.25 -15.62 -25.78
C LYS A 531 2.04 -15.93 -24.29
N GLU A 532 0.87 -16.47 -23.98
CA GLU A 532 0.50 -16.90 -22.63
C GLU A 532 1.36 -18.07 -22.15
N GLU A 533 1.68 -18.07 -20.84
CA GLU A 533 2.55 -19.11 -20.24
C GLU A 533 1.93 -20.51 -20.40
N ALA A 534 0.60 -20.62 -20.27
CA ALA A 534 -0.12 -21.88 -20.44
C ALA A 534 -0.05 -22.40 -21.88
N ALA A 535 -0.19 -21.51 -22.87
CA ALA A 535 -0.08 -21.88 -24.28
C ALA A 535 1.34 -22.33 -24.64
N LEU A 536 2.36 -21.64 -24.12
CA LEU A 536 3.76 -22.05 -24.30
C LEU A 536 4.05 -23.41 -23.65
N CYS A 537 3.53 -23.66 -22.44
CA CYS A 537 3.68 -24.98 -21.81
C CYS A 537 3.04 -26.08 -22.65
N ALA A 538 1.85 -25.84 -23.20
CA ALA A 538 1.15 -26.82 -24.04
C ALA A 538 1.91 -27.12 -25.34
N VAL A 539 2.34 -26.08 -26.06
CA VAL A 539 3.06 -26.22 -27.34
C VAL A 539 4.43 -26.89 -27.15
N LEU A 540 5.12 -26.59 -26.05
CA LEU A 540 6.46 -27.11 -25.77
C LEU A 540 6.46 -28.36 -24.88
N GLN A 541 5.28 -28.90 -24.56
CA GLN A 541 5.11 -30.08 -23.70
C GLN A 541 5.83 -29.97 -22.34
N LEU A 542 5.75 -28.80 -21.70
CA LEU A 542 6.39 -28.53 -20.42
C LEU A 542 5.42 -28.77 -19.26
N THR A 543 5.94 -29.33 -18.16
CA THR A 543 5.16 -29.71 -16.97
C THR A 543 4.61 -28.53 -16.15
N GLY A 544 4.86 -27.29 -16.59
CA GLY A 544 4.31 -26.07 -16.00
C GLY A 544 5.31 -24.92 -15.92
N ARG A 545 4.95 -23.89 -15.14
CA ARG A 545 5.67 -22.62 -15.07
C ARG A 545 7.15 -22.73 -14.70
N LYS A 546 7.49 -23.63 -13.75
CA LYS A 546 8.89 -23.84 -13.34
C LYS A 546 9.75 -24.39 -14.48
N ALA A 547 9.22 -25.36 -15.23
CA ALA A 547 9.90 -25.93 -16.39
C ALA A 547 10.03 -24.91 -17.52
N LEU A 548 8.98 -24.10 -17.75
CA LEU A 548 9.01 -22.99 -18.71
C LEU A 548 10.06 -21.94 -18.34
N GLN A 549 10.15 -21.56 -17.08
CA GLN A 549 11.17 -20.62 -16.62
C GLN A 549 12.59 -21.17 -16.79
N ALA A 550 12.82 -22.44 -16.47
CA ALA A 550 14.10 -23.10 -16.72
C ALA A 550 14.43 -23.14 -18.23
N ARG A 551 13.43 -23.38 -19.08
CA ARG A 551 13.59 -23.37 -20.55
C ARG A 551 13.98 -21.98 -21.07
N TRP A 552 13.33 -20.92 -20.59
CA TRP A 552 13.71 -19.54 -20.95
C TRP A 552 15.16 -19.21 -20.59
N ARG A 553 15.61 -19.60 -19.40
CA ARG A 553 16.99 -19.37 -18.97
C ARG A 553 17.99 -20.13 -19.84
N ARG A 554 17.67 -21.39 -20.18
CA ARG A 554 18.49 -22.20 -21.10
C ARG A 554 18.57 -21.57 -22.49
N GLU A 555 17.45 -21.15 -23.07
CA GLU A 555 17.42 -20.49 -24.38
C GLU A 555 18.18 -19.16 -24.38
N ALA A 556 18.15 -18.40 -23.28
CA ALA A 556 18.99 -17.22 -23.13
C ALA A 556 20.49 -17.56 -23.05
N ALA A 557 20.86 -18.64 -22.35
CA ALA A 557 22.24 -19.13 -22.31
C ALA A 557 22.74 -19.58 -23.69
N ASP A 558 21.90 -20.28 -24.45
CA ASP A 558 22.20 -20.74 -25.80
C ASP A 558 22.42 -19.54 -26.74
N ALA A 559 21.57 -18.50 -26.64
CA ALA A 559 21.74 -17.26 -27.40
C ALA A 559 23.05 -16.53 -27.07
N LEU A 560 23.43 -16.44 -25.80
CA LEU A 560 24.71 -15.83 -25.38
C LEU A 560 25.90 -16.59 -25.95
N ARG A 561 25.89 -17.93 -25.85
CA ARG A 561 26.97 -18.77 -26.39
C ARG A 561 27.07 -18.73 -27.91
N PHE A 562 25.93 -18.62 -28.59
CA PHE A 562 25.89 -18.48 -30.04
C PHE A 562 26.57 -17.20 -30.52
N LEU A 563 26.38 -16.08 -29.79
CA LEU A 563 27.02 -14.81 -30.12
C LEU A 563 28.51 -14.79 -29.74
N ASP A 564 28.85 -15.27 -28.54
CA ASP A 564 30.25 -15.36 -28.06
C ASP A 564 30.34 -16.36 -26.90
N ALA A 565 30.82 -17.57 -27.20
CA ALA A 565 30.95 -18.65 -26.22
C ALA A 565 31.94 -18.33 -25.09
N ALA A 566 33.09 -17.71 -25.42
CA ALA A 566 34.12 -17.40 -24.44
C ALA A 566 33.62 -16.36 -23.44
N ARG A 567 32.98 -15.30 -23.94
CA ARG A 567 32.35 -14.27 -23.10
C ARG A 567 31.21 -14.84 -22.27
N ALA A 568 30.36 -15.70 -22.85
CA ALA A 568 29.26 -16.33 -22.14
C ALA A 568 29.74 -17.20 -20.96
N ASP A 569 30.81 -17.99 -21.15
CA ASP A 569 31.35 -18.82 -20.08
C ASP A 569 32.07 -17.99 -18.99
N ALA A 570 32.77 -16.91 -19.35
CA ALA A 570 33.33 -15.97 -18.38
C ALA A 570 32.23 -15.33 -17.52
N LEU A 571 31.14 -14.86 -18.14
CA LEU A 571 29.99 -14.29 -17.43
C LEU A 571 29.26 -15.33 -16.57
N ARG A 572 29.15 -16.57 -17.04
CA ARG A 572 28.57 -17.67 -16.25
C ARG A 572 29.35 -17.91 -14.96
N GLN A 573 30.69 -17.95 -15.03
CA GLN A 573 31.53 -18.09 -13.84
C GLN A 573 31.37 -16.88 -12.91
N GLN A 574 31.43 -15.66 -13.47
CA GLN A 574 31.27 -14.41 -12.71
C GLN A 574 29.95 -14.37 -11.94
N VAL A 575 28.83 -14.71 -12.60
CA VAL A 575 27.50 -14.70 -12.00
C VAL A 575 27.33 -15.81 -10.97
N ALA A 576 27.88 -17.00 -11.20
CA ALA A 576 27.81 -18.11 -10.25
C ALA A 576 28.51 -17.80 -8.92
N HIS A 577 29.63 -17.06 -8.95
CA HIS A 577 30.32 -16.63 -7.74
C HIS A 577 29.47 -15.71 -6.84
N LEU A 578 28.47 -15.01 -7.38
CA LEU A 578 27.59 -14.12 -6.61
C LEU A 578 26.64 -14.87 -5.66
N GLN A 579 26.54 -16.20 -5.77
CA GLN A 579 25.79 -17.04 -4.84
C GLN A 579 26.47 -17.14 -3.46
N PHE A 580 27.80 -17.02 -3.42
CA PHE A 580 28.60 -17.10 -2.21
C PHE A 580 28.85 -15.67 -1.70
N PHE A 581 28.04 -15.23 -0.75
CA PHE A 581 28.09 -13.89 -0.15
C PHE A 581 28.04 -13.98 1.38
#